data_AF-A0A968PX74-F1
#
_entry.id   AF-A0A968PX74-F1
#
_cell.length_a   1.000
_cell.length_b   1.000
_cell.length_c   1.000
_cell.angle_alpha   90.00
_cell.angle_beta   90.00
_cell.angle_gamma   90.00
#
_symmetry.space_group_name_H-M   'P 1'
#
loop_
_entity.id
_entity.type
_entity.pdbx_description
1 polymer ?
#
loop_
_entity_poly.entity_id
_entity_poly.type
_entity_poly.pdbx_seq_one_letter_code
_entity_poly.pdbx_strand_id
1 'polypeptide(L)' 'IESMNMTLRKVLRNHRSFPTDESAMKVIYLAISNISKKWTMPIRDWKAALNRFAIEFEGRFPL' A
#
# COMPACT_ATOMS: atom_id res chain seq x y z
N ILE A 1 2.62 2.37 -6.54
CA ILE A 1 1.53 3.37 -6.51
C ILE A 1 0.52 3.10 -7.64
N GLU A 2 0.90 3.16 -8.92
CA GLU A 2 -0.09 3.06 -10.00
C GLU A 2 -0.84 1.73 -10.11
N SER A 3 -0.17 0.60 -9.84
CA SER A 3 -0.82 -0.73 -9.77
C SER A 3 -1.96 -0.77 -8.73
N MET A 4 -1.77 -0.10 -7.59
CA MET A 4 -2.80 0.03 -6.55
C MET A 4 -3.95 0.91 -7.03
N ASN A 5 -3.64 2.09 -7.60
CA ASN A 5 -4.64 3.00 -8.16
C ASN A 5 -5.51 2.33 -9.24
N MET A 6 -4.90 1.58 -10.14
CA MET A 6 -5.60 0.83 -11.18
C MET A 6 -6.54 -0.22 -10.57
N THR A 7 -6.10 -0.93 -9.54
CA THR A 7 -6.96 -1.91 -8.87
C THR A 7 -8.12 -1.24 -8.15
N LEU A 8 -7.89 -0.11 -7.48
CA LEU A 8 -8.95 0.67 -6.84
C LEU A 8 -9.96 1.17 -7.88
N ARG A 9 -9.51 1.75 -9.00
CA ARG A 9 -10.40 2.15 -10.11
C ARG A 9 -11.22 0.97 -10.64
N LYS A 10 -10.62 -0.22 -10.76
CA LYS A 10 -11.33 -1.43 -11.21
C LYS A 10 -12.43 -1.85 -10.24
N VAL A 11 -12.17 -1.81 -8.93
CA VAL A 11 -13.16 -2.14 -7.89
C VAL A 11 -14.29 -1.10 -7.89
N LEU A 12 -13.94 0.19 -7.97
CA LEU A 12 -14.89 1.29 -7.88
C LEU A 12 -15.71 1.50 -9.16
N ARG A 13 -15.28 0.99 -10.32
CA ARG A 13 -15.96 1.21 -11.62
C ARG A 13 -17.45 0.84 -11.62
N ASN A 14 -17.83 -0.16 -10.84
CA ASN A 14 -19.22 -0.63 -10.77
C ASN A 14 -20.03 0.06 -9.65
N HIS A 15 -19.40 0.89 -8.83
CA HIS A 15 -20.04 1.65 -7.75
C HIS A 15 -20.17 3.12 -8.15
N ARG A 16 -21.29 3.51 -8.77
CA ARG A 16 -21.55 4.91 -9.17
C ARG A 16 -21.80 5.84 -7.99
N SER A 17 -22.35 5.32 -6.90
CA SER A 17 -22.57 6.06 -5.65
C SER A 17 -22.50 5.09 -4.47
N PHE A 18 -22.20 5.65 -3.30
CA PHE A 18 -22.21 4.94 -2.02
C PHE A 18 -23.34 5.50 -1.15
N PRO A 19 -24.11 4.63 -0.45
CA PRO A 19 -25.19 5.09 0.42
C PRO A 19 -24.69 5.81 1.68
N THR A 20 -23.49 5.49 2.16
CA THR A 20 -22.83 6.17 3.29
C THR A 20 -21.31 6.20 3.11
N ASP A 21 -20.63 7.09 3.83
CA ASP A 21 -19.17 7.18 3.81
C ASP A 21 -18.50 5.91 4.35
N GLU A 22 -19.11 5.25 5.35
CA GLU A 22 -18.60 3.98 5.89
C GLU A 22 -18.64 2.87 4.84
N SER A 23 -19.68 2.86 3.99
CA SER A 23 -19.78 1.88 2.90
C SER A 23 -18.68 2.08 1.85
N ALA A 24 -18.34 3.33 1.52
CA ALA A 24 -17.23 3.66 0.64
C ALA A 24 -15.89 3.24 1.25
N MET A 25 -15.67 3.58 2.52
CA MET A 25 -14.46 3.23 3.26
C MET A 25 -14.26 1.72 3.35
N LYS A 26 -15.33 0.96 3.59
CA LYS A 26 -15.28 -0.51 3.66
C LYS A 26 -14.83 -1.12 2.33
N VAL A 27 -15.34 -0.64 1.20
CA VAL A 27 -14.95 -1.14 -0.13
C VAL A 27 -13.48 -0.87 -0.41
N ILE A 28 -13.00 0.34 -0.11
CA ILE A 28 -11.58 0.70 -0.28
C ILE A 28 -10.70 -0.16 0.64
N TYR A 29 -11.07 -0.31 1.91
CA TYR A 29 -10.34 -1.14 2.87
C TYR A 29 -10.20 -2.59 2.39
N LEU A 30 -11.31 -3.20 1.95
CA LEU A 30 -11.30 -4.58 1.45
C LEU A 30 -10.46 -4.71 0.17
N ALA A 31 -10.52 -3.73 -0.73
CA ALA A 31 -9.69 -3.72 -1.93
C ALA A 31 -8.20 -3.67 -1.59
N ILE A 32 -7.77 -2.74 -0.72
CA ILE A 32 -6.39 -2.62 -0.28
C ILE A 32 -5.94 -3.90 0.43
N SER A 33 -6.72 -4.39 1.39
CA SER A 33 -6.42 -5.63 2.13
C SER A 33 -6.18 -6.81 1.19
N ASN A 34 -7.02 -6.96 0.15
CA ASN A 34 -6.87 -8.04 -0.83
C ASN A 34 -5.66 -7.87 -1.76
N ILE A 35 -5.29 -6.63 -2.13
CA ILE A 35 -4.09 -6.36 -2.92
C ILE A 35 -2.83 -6.64 -2.09
N SER A 36 -2.81 -6.18 -0.82
CA SER A 36 -1.68 -6.35 0.08
C SER A 36 -1.31 -7.81 0.32
N LYS A 37 -2.29 -8.72 0.31
CA LYS A 37 -2.03 -10.18 0.38
C LYS A 37 -1.12 -10.70 -0.73
N LYS A 38 -1.04 -10.01 -1.87
CA LYS A 38 -0.18 -10.39 -3.00
C LYS A 38 1.23 -9.81 -2.92
N TRP A 39 1.48 -8.87 -2.01
CA TRP A 39 2.79 -8.24 -1.82
C TRP A 39 3.68 -9.11 -0.91
N THR A 40 3.99 -10.31 -1.39
CA THR A 40 4.80 -11.29 -0.65
C THR A 40 6.28 -11.21 -0.98
N MET A 41 6.64 -10.54 -2.07
CA MET A 41 8.03 -10.40 -2.50
C MET A 41 8.77 -9.44 -1.58
N PRO A 42 9.91 -9.85 -0.98
CA PRO A 42 10.77 -8.95 -0.23
C PRO A 42 11.26 -7.79 -1.10
N ILE A 43 11.46 -6.62 -0.49
CA ILE A 43 12.07 -5.48 -1.17
C ILE A 43 13.50 -5.86 -1.55
N ARG A 44 13.82 -5.76 -2.84
CA ARG A 44 15.16 -6.03 -3.35
C ARG A 44 16.15 -5.03 -2.76
N ASP A 45 17.32 -5.54 -2.37
CA ASP A 45 18.43 -4.73 -1.85
C ASP A 45 18.10 -3.92 -0.58
N TRP A 46 17.08 -4.36 0.18
CA TRP A 46 16.60 -3.63 1.37
C TRP A 46 17.69 -3.39 2.42
N LYS A 47 18.60 -4.35 2.62
CA LYS A 47 19.71 -4.20 3.58
C LYS A 47 20.66 -3.06 3.21
N ALA A 48 21.00 -2.92 1.93
CA ALA A 48 21.88 -1.86 1.46
C ALA A 48 21.20 -0.48 1.61
N ALA A 49 19.90 -0.40 1.30
CA ALA A 49 19.11 0.80 1.53
C ALA A 49 19.04 1.17 3.02
N LEU A 50 18.83 0.18 3.90
CA LEU A 50 18.77 0.39 5.35
C LEU A 50 20.09 0.95 5.90
N ASN A 51 21.23 0.41 5.46
CA ASN A 51 22.55 0.94 5.84
C ASN A 51 22.71 2.41 5.43
N ARG A 52 22.22 2.80 4.25
CA ARG A 52 22.24 4.20 3.82
C ARG A 52 21.35 5.08 4.70
N PHE A 53 20.17 4.58 5.08
CA PHE A 53 19.28 5.31 6.00
C PHE A 53 19.88 5.45 7.40
N ALA A 54 20.58 4.45 7.90
CA ALA A 54 21.23 4.52 9.21
C ALA A 54 22.37 5.55 9.26
N ILE A 55 23.09 5.75 8.15
CA ILE A 55 24.12 6.80 8.02
C ILE A 55 23.48 8.18 7.89
N GLU A 56 22.48 8.34 7.00
CA GLU A 56 21.85 9.64 6.74
C GLU A 56 21.02 10.14 7.93
N PHE A 57 20.40 9.21 8.66
CA PHE A 57 19.52 9.49 9.79
C PHE A 57 20.03 8.79 11.05
N GLU A 58 21.18 9.24 11.55
CA GLU A 58 21.82 8.68 12.74
C GLU A 58 20.84 8.58 13.93
N GLY A 59 20.87 7.44 14.62
CA GLY A 59 19.99 7.16 15.77
C GLY A 59 18.52 6.88 15.42
N ARG A 60 18.11 6.92 14.14
CA ARG A 60 16.75 6.58 13.71
C ARG A 60 16.60 5.16 13.19
N PHE A 61 17.67 4.56 12.68
CA PHE A 61 17.67 3.22 12.11
C PHE A 61 18.77 2.35 12.73
N PRO A 62 18.55 1.03 12.83
CA PRO A 62 19.58 0.09 13.27
C PRO A 62 20.65 -0.05 12.19
N LEU A 63 21.90 -0.20 12.63
CA LEU A 63 23.04 -0.59 11.80
C LEU A 63 23.11 -2.12 11.65
#